data_AF-A0A7S2A7T0-F1
#
_entry.id   AF-A0A7S2A7T0-F1
#
_cell.length_a   1.000
_cell.length_b   1.000
_cell.length_c   1.000
_cell.angle_alpha   90.00
_cell.angle_beta   90.00
_cell.angle_gamma   90.00
#
_symmetry.space_group_name_H-M   'P 1'
#
loop_
_entity.id
_entity.type
_entity.pdbx_description
1 polymer ?
#
loop_
_entity_poly.entity_id
_entity_poly.type
_entity_poly.pdbx_seq_one_letter_code
_entity_poly.pdbx_strand_id
1 'polypeptide(L)'
;SLLLFILSIPVGKLSSHNIRYDLYGVCQELAKLCELLSTHKDVFRKHVVGLILDYVEGMEDGMSSETKQNLTPAIFALLDMCSPYEMQQLNVLMSNTGRALFRTIFQSYQKVHQYKG
;
A
#
# COMPACT_ATOMS: atom_id res chain seq x y z
N SER A 1 -13.56 -0.20 6.51
CA SER A 1 -12.37 -0.58 5.72
C SER A 1 -11.18 -0.68 6.66
N LEU A 2 -10.27 -1.66 6.49
CA LEU A 2 -9.10 -1.81 7.37
C LEU A 2 -8.22 -0.55 7.41
N LEU A 3 -8.20 0.23 6.32
CA LEU A 3 -7.59 1.56 6.29
C LEU A 3 -8.27 2.57 7.21
N LEU A 4 -9.58 2.49 7.40
CA LEU A 4 -10.30 3.25 8.43
C LEU A 4 -9.91 2.78 9.84
N PHE A 5 -9.49 1.53 10.03
CA PHE A 5 -9.03 1.01 11.33
C PHE A 5 -7.57 1.42 11.61
N ILE A 6 -6.72 1.46 10.57
CA ILE A 6 -5.34 1.96 10.64
C ILE A 6 -5.33 3.50 10.78
N LEU A 7 -6.27 4.21 10.13
CA LEU A 7 -6.50 5.65 10.29
C LEU A 7 -7.31 6.02 11.55
N SER A 8 -8.02 5.06 12.18
CA SER A 8 -8.76 5.27 13.44
C SER A 8 -8.00 4.78 14.68
N ILE A 9 -6.72 4.44 14.56
CA ILE A 9 -5.86 4.40 15.76
C ILE A 9 -5.93 5.82 16.34
N PRO A 10 -6.35 5.99 17.60
CA PRO A 10 -6.68 7.31 18.12
C PRO A 10 -5.43 8.18 18.12
N VAL A 11 -5.35 9.08 17.13
CA VAL A 11 -4.38 10.19 17.07
C VAL A 11 -4.77 11.15 18.20
N GLY A 12 -4.39 10.76 19.41
CA GLY A 12 -4.50 11.59 20.60
C GLY A 12 -3.61 12.82 20.42
N LYS A 13 -4.26 13.92 20.03
CA LYS A 13 -3.79 15.31 19.93
C LYS A 13 -3.30 15.82 18.57
N LEU A 14 -4.25 16.51 17.94
CA LEU A 14 -4.09 17.59 16.99
C LEU A 14 -3.06 18.65 17.45
N SER A 15 -2.05 18.88 16.61
CA SER A 15 -1.41 20.18 16.43
C SER A 15 -0.82 20.24 15.01
N SER A 16 -1.23 21.22 14.21
CA SER A 16 -1.08 21.25 12.74
C SER A 16 0.37 21.29 12.21
N HIS A 17 1.39 21.35 13.08
CA HIS A 17 2.80 21.19 12.73
C HIS A 17 3.33 19.75 12.88
N ASN A 18 2.54 18.81 13.42
CA ASN A 18 2.98 17.47 13.82
C ASN A 18 2.52 16.34 12.86
N ILE A 19 1.66 16.63 11.89
CA ILE A 19 1.02 15.64 11.01
C ILE A 19 2.05 14.90 10.12
N ARG A 20 3.16 15.57 9.75
CA ARG A 20 4.21 14.96 8.90
C ARG A 20 5.03 13.90 9.64
N TYR A 21 5.26 14.06 10.94
CA TYR A 21 5.98 13.09 11.76
C TYR A 21 5.13 11.85 12.05
N ASP A 22 3.82 12.04 12.22
CA ASP A 22 2.87 10.98 12.50
C ASP A 22 2.64 10.08 11.27
N LEU A 23 2.44 10.67 10.08
CA LEU A 23 2.31 9.92 8.83
C LEU A 23 3.57 9.09 8.50
N TYR A 24 4.76 9.65 8.74
CA TYR A 24 6.00 8.92 8.56
C TYR A 24 6.13 7.74 9.52
N GLY A 25 5.72 7.93 10.78
CA GLY A 25 5.65 6.87 11.79
C GLY A 25 4.70 5.74 11.37
N VAL A 26 3.48 6.08 10.97
CA VAL A 26 2.46 5.12 10.51
C VAL A 26 2.95 4.35 9.28
N CYS A 27 3.58 5.03 8.31
CA CYS A 27 4.17 4.36 7.13
C CYS A 27 5.30 3.39 7.51
N GLN A 28 6.13 3.74 8.49
CA GLN A 28 7.21 2.88 8.99
C GLN A 28 6.68 1.68 9.77
N GLU A 29 5.65 1.87 10.60
CA GLU A 29 4.99 0.77 11.31
C GLU A 29 4.26 -0.15 10.34
N LEU A 30 3.59 0.40 9.32
CA LEU A 30 2.97 -0.38 8.25
C LEU A 30 4.01 -1.20 7.48
N ALA A 31 5.18 -0.62 7.16
CA ALA A 31 6.25 -1.34 6.48
C ALA A 31 6.76 -2.53 7.32
N LYS A 32 7.03 -2.31 8.61
CA LYS A 32 7.44 -3.37 9.55
C LYS A 32 6.35 -4.43 9.71
N LEU A 33 5.08 -4.00 9.74
CA LEU A 33 3.95 -4.90 9.83
C LEU A 33 3.84 -5.75 8.56
N CYS A 34 3.98 -5.16 7.36
CA CYS A 34 4.05 -5.90 6.10
C CYS A 34 5.21 -6.92 6.06
N GLU A 35 6.37 -6.57 6.61
CA GLU A 35 7.49 -7.51 6.76
C GLU A 35 7.15 -8.67 7.71
N LEU A 36 6.51 -8.40 8.85
CA LEU A 36 6.04 -9.44 9.79
C LEU A 36 4.92 -10.30 9.20
N LEU A 37 4.00 -9.70 8.45
CA LEU A 37 2.91 -10.37 7.75
C LEU A 37 3.41 -11.35 6.69
N SER A 38 4.61 -11.13 6.16
CA SER A 38 5.28 -12.07 5.25
C SER A 38 5.52 -13.45 5.90
N THR A 39 5.50 -13.55 7.23
CA THR A 39 5.59 -14.83 7.96
C THR A 39 4.26 -15.57 8.02
N HIS A 40 3.13 -14.89 7.81
CA HIS A 40 1.76 -15.42 7.85
C HIS A 40 0.99 -15.19 6.54
N LYS A 41 1.71 -15.28 5.41
CA LYS A 41 1.21 -14.96 4.05
C LYS A 41 -0.16 -15.56 3.74
N ASP A 42 -0.44 -16.81 4.11
CA ASP A 42 -1.70 -17.49 3.74
C ASP A 42 -2.94 -16.90 4.42
N VAL A 43 -2.81 -16.27 5.59
CA VAL A 43 -3.93 -15.62 6.29
C VAL A 43 -4.17 -14.21 5.76
N PHE A 44 -3.09 -13.50 5.40
CA PHE A 44 -3.16 -12.08 5.03
C PHE A 44 -3.22 -11.80 3.53
N ARG A 45 -2.93 -12.78 2.66
CA ARG A 45 -3.07 -12.63 1.19
C ARG A 45 -4.43 -12.06 0.77
N LYS A 46 -5.52 -12.42 1.47
CA LYS A 46 -6.86 -11.88 1.22
C LYS A 46 -6.99 -10.38 1.53
N HIS A 47 -6.18 -9.86 2.45
CA HIS A 47 -6.15 -8.45 2.82
C HIS A 47 -5.15 -7.64 2.00
N VAL A 48 -4.09 -8.28 1.49
CA VAL A 48 -3.10 -7.66 0.59
C VAL A 48 -3.77 -7.04 -0.64
N VAL A 49 -4.72 -7.76 -1.26
CA VAL A 49 -5.48 -7.25 -2.41
C VAL A 49 -6.25 -5.98 -2.04
N GLY A 50 -6.96 -5.97 -0.91
CA GLY A 50 -7.70 -4.80 -0.45
C GLY A 50 -6.81 -3.60 -0.16
N LEU A 51 -5.66 -3.80 0.49
CA LEU A 51 -4.72 -2.71 0.79
C LEU A 51 -4.13 -2.07 -0.48
N ILE A 52 -3.86 -2.86 -1.52
CA ILE A 52 -3.39 -2.35 -2.80
C ILE A 52 -4.52 -1.61 -3.54
N LEU A 53 -5.76 -2.13 -3.49
CA LEU A 53 -6.92 -1.46 -4.08
C LEU A 53 -7.17 -0.10 -3.44
N ASP A 54 -7.22 -0.03 -2.11
CA ASP A 54 -7.47 1.21 -1.38
C ASP A 54 -6.35 2.25 -1.66
N TYR A 55 -5.10 1.82 -1.84
CA TYR A 55 -4.01 2.71 -2.24
C TYR A 55 -4.21 3.30 -3.65
N VAL A 56 -4.66 2.46 -4.59
CA VAL A 56 -4.94 2.88 -5.97
C VAL A 56 -6.15 3.83 -6.00
N GLU A 57 -7.21 3.53 -5.25
CA GLU A 57 -8.36 4.44 -5.08
C GLU A 57 -7.94 5.78 -4.49
N GLY A 58 -7.10 5.78 -3.44
CA GLY A 58 -6.55 7.02 -2.88
C GLY A 58 -5.76 7.84 -3.92
N MET A 59 -5.07 7.17 -4.85
CA MET A 59 -4.41 7.86 -5.96
C MET A 59 -5.39 8.42 -6.99
N GLU A 60 -6.52 7.76 -7.23
CA GLU A 60 -7.61 8.30 -8.07
C GLU A 60 -8.23 9.55 -7.43
N ASP A 61 -8.37 9.56 -6.12
CA ASP A 61 -8.93 10.67 -5.33
C ASP A 61 -7.96 11.84 -5.12
N GLY A 62 -6.76 11.78 -5.70
CA GLY A 62 -5.79 12.89 -5.65
C GLY A 62 -4.83 12.87 -4.47
N MET A 63 -4.46 11.68 -3.96
CA MET A 63 -3.42 11.52 -2.95
C MET A 63 -2.15 12.32 -3.28
N SER A 64 -1.62 13.02 -2.28
CA SER A 64 -0.43 13.85 -2.44
C SER A 64 0.80 13.03 -2.86
N SER A 65 1.68 13.66 -3.65
CA SER A 65 2.92 13.02 -4.13
C SER A 65 3.83 12.58 -2.97
N GLU A 66 3.85 13.33 -1.85
CA GLU A 66 4.62 12.98 -0.64
C GLU A 66 4.08 11.71 0.03
N THR A 67 2.75 11.59 0.16
CA THR A 67 2.12 10.38 0.74
C THR A 67 2.37 9.16 -0.15
N LYS A 68 2.25 9.34 -1.48
CA LYS A 68 2.56 8.29 -2.46
C LYS A 68 4.00 7.78 -2.31
N GLN A 69 4.97 8.69 -2.23
CA GLN A 69 6.38 8.32 -2.07
C GLN A 69 6.63 7.56 -0.76
N ASN A 70 6.01 7.98 0.34
CA ASN A 70 6.17 7.32 1.64
C ASN A 70 5.51 5.93 1.70
N LEU A 71 4.39 5.71 0.98
CA LEU A 71 3.69 4.42 0.94
C LEU A 71 4.26 3.46 -0.11
N THR A 72 4.96 3.95 -1.13
CA THR A 72 5.51 3.12 -2.22
C THR A 72 6.33 1.92 -1.73
N PRO A 73 7.23 2.03 -0.71
CA PRO A 73 7.97 0.88 -0.19
C PRO A 73 7.05 -0.18 0.42
N ALA A 74 5.99 0.23 1.12
CA ALA A 74 5.01 -0.68 1.72
C ALA A 74 4.20 -1.38 0.62
N ILE A 75 3.81 -0.67 -0.44
CA ILE A 75 3.13 -1.28 -1.59
C ILE A 75 4.02 -2.30 -2.30
N PHE A 76 5.33 -2.05 -2.39
CA PHE A 76 6.27 -3.01 -3.00
C PHE A 76 6.39 -4.29 -2.14
N ALA A 77 6.47 -4.15 -0.82
CA ALA A 77 6.44 -5.30 0.09
C ALA A 77 5.11 -6.08 0.00
N LEU A 78 3.97 -5.40 -0.18
CA LEU A 78 2.69 -6.04 -0.43
C LEU A 78 2.67 -6.80 -1.77
N LEU A 79 3.26 -6.21 -2.83
CA LEU A 79 3.40 -6.86 -4.13
C LEU A 79 4.30 -8.10 -4.09
N ASP A 80 5.36 -8.10 -3.28
CA ASP A 80 6.20 -9.29 -3.05
C ASP A 80 5.43 -10.46 -2.40
N MET A 81 4.31 -10.18 -1.74
CA MET A 81 3.45 -11.19 -1.12
C MET A 81 2.34 -11.69 -2.05
N CYS A 82 2.08 -10.99 -3.17
CA CYS A 82 1.07 -11.38 -4.16
C CYS A 82 1.54 -12.59 -4.97
N SER A 83 0.67 -13.61 -5.08
CA SER A 83 0.85 -14.67 -6.07
C SER A 83 0.14 -14.28 -7.37
N PRO A 84 0.26 -15.08 -8.45
CA PRO A 84 -0.52 -14.87 -9.68
C PRO A 84 -2.03 -14.75 -9.44
N TYR A 85 -2.55 -15.41 -8.40
CA TYR A 85 -3.96 -15.36 -8.04
C TYR A 85 -4.39 -13.98 -7.54
N GLU A 86 -3.67 -13.39 -6.59
CA GLU A 86 -3.95 -12.04 -6.09
C GLU A 86 -3.78 -11.00 -7.20
N MET A 87 -2.81 -11.18 -8.09
CA MET A 87 -2.62 -10.31 -9.26
C MET A 87 -3.78 -10.37 -10.24
N GLN A 88 -4.39 -11.54 -10.44
CA GLN A 88 -5.62 -11.65 -11.22
C GLN A 88 -6.79 -10.95 -10.53
N GLN A 89 -6.93 -11.10 -9.21
CA GLN A 89 -7.98 -10.40 -8.47
C GLN A 89 -7.85 -8.88 -8.56
N LEU A 90 -6.64 -8.34 -8.41
CA LEU A 90 -6.39 -6.90 -8.56
C LEU A 90 -6.82 -6.39 -9.94
N ASN A 91 -6.51 -7.13 -11.01
CA ASN A 91 -6.91 -6.75 -12.37
C ASN A 91 -8.43 -6.75 -12.59
N VAL A 92 -9.17 -7.62 -11.89
CA VAL A 92 -10.64 -7.70 -11.99
C VAL A 92 -11.32 -6.63 -11.15
N LEU A 93 -10.79 -6.36 -9.95
CA LEU A 93 -11.43 -5.45 -8.98
C LEU A 93 -11.13 -3.97 -9.25
N MET A 94 -10.03 -3.65 -9.91
CA MET A 94 -9.68 -2.26 -10.23
C MET A 94 -10.54 -1.67 -11.35
N SER A 95 -10.88 -0.38 -11.17
CA SER A 95 -11.45 0.46 -12.21
C SER A 95 -10.51 0.56 -13.43
N ASN A 96 -11.02 0.98 -14.59
CA ASN A 96 -10.16 1.20 -15.77
C ASN A 96 -9.05 2.24 -15.50
N THR A 97 -9.37 3.29 -14.75
CA THR A 97 -8.42 4.36 -14.39
C THR A 97 -7.40 3.85 -13.36
N GLY A 98 -7.87 3.15 -12.33
CA GLY A 98 -7.04 2.52 -11.31
C GLY A 98 -6.06 1.51 -11.90
N ARG A 99 -6.46 0.73 -12.90
CA ARG A 99 -5.54 -0.16 -13.64
C ARG A 99 -4.41 0.57 -14.34
N ALA A 100 -4.67 1.75 -14.92
CA ALA A 100 -3.64 2.55 -15.54
C ALA A 100 -2.62 3.06 -14.51
N LEU A 101 -3.10 3.55 -13.35
CA LEU A 101 -2.27 4.00 -12.24
C LEU A 101 -1.46 2.85 -11.63
N PHE A 102 -2.11 1.72 -11.38
CA PHE A 102 -1.48 0.51 -10.86
C PHE A 102 -0.37 0.02 -11.78
N ARG A 103 -0.59 0.03 -13.10
CA ARG A 103 0.43 -0.36 -14.08
C ARG A 103 1.69 0.50 -13.97
N THR A 104 1.58 1.80 -13.73
CA THR A 104 2.74 2.68 -13.52
C THR A 104 3.53 2.31 -12.25
N ILE A 105 2.83 1.96 -11.18
CA ILE A 105 3.45 1.49 -9.92
C ILE A 105 4.11 0.14 -10.13
N PHE A 106 3.42 -0.79 -10.77
CA PHE A 106 3.92 -2.14 -11.00
C PHE A 106 5.17 -2.14 -11.90
N GLN A 107 5.22 -1.27 -12.91
CA GLN A 107 6.44 -1.06 -13.70
C GLN A 107 7.60 -0.51 -12.86
N SER A 108 7.31 0.39 -11.92
CA SER A 108 8.32 0.92 -11.00
C SER A 108 8.83 -0.18 -10.04
N TYR A 109 7.93 -1.02 -9.54
CA TYR A 109 8.25 -2.20 -8.75
C TYR A 109 9.15 -3.16 -9.54
N GLN A 110 8.78 -3.49 -10.79
CA GLN A 110 9.58 -4.36 -11.66
C GLN A 110 10.99 -3.81 -11.89
N LYS A 111 11.16 -2.50 -12.05
CA LYS A 111 12.49 -1.88 -12.18
C LYS A 111 13.32 -2.05 -10.91
N VAL A 112 12.73 -1.92 -9.73
CA VAL A 112 13.47 -2.06 -8.46
C VAL A 112 13.80 -3.54 -8.16
N HIS A 113 12.91 -4.46 -8.54
CA HIS A 113 13.08 -5.90 -8.28
C HIS A 113 13.85 -6.65 -9.37
N GLN A 114 13.84 -6.20 -10.64
CA GLN A 114 14.69 -6.78 -11.70
C GLN A 114 16.19 -6.57 -11.42
N TYR A 115 16.57 -5.52 -10.68
CA TYR A 115 17.96 -5.29 -10.28
C TYR A 115 18.38 -6.10 -9.04
N LYS A 116 17.47 -6.86 -8.42
CA LYS A 116 17.76 -7.81 -7.34
C LYS A 116 17.88 -9.27 -7.82
N GLY A 117 17.76 -9.49 -9.13
CA GLY A 117 17.97 -10.79 -9.79
C GLY A 117 19.43 -11.01 -10.17
#